data_AF-A0A3S0S400-F1
#
_entry.id   AF-A0A3S0S400-F1
#
_cell.length_a   1.000
_cell.length_b   1.000
_cell.length_c   1.000
_cell.angle_alpha   90.00
_cell.angle_beta   90.00
_cell.angle_gamma   90.00
#
_symmetry.space_group_name_H-M   'P 1'
#
loop_
_entity.id
_entity.type
_entity.pdbx_description
1 polymer ?
#
loop_
_entity_poly.entity_id
_entity_poly.type
_entity_poly.pdbx_seq_one_letter_code
_entity_poly.pdbx_strand_id
1 'polypeptide(L)'
;MVLLDQRIREGIIDYFEWVGDYQLQRKYQADVPHVNVPNEAINQWEDWIRGERFDTYVEPVFSRQEQIAIREFHRIWDAVADEMPEGYSRLEDLIGTALWERLRKAAEQARNIFTLRGHFDRNVIQFADQD
;
A
#
# COMPACT_ATOMS: atom_id res chain seq x y z
N MET A 1 -16.87 -14.37 1.99
CA MET A 1 -16.21 -13.06 2.27
C MET A 1 -14.73 -13.11 1.90
N VAL A 2 -14.12 -14.29 2.04
CA VAL A 2 -12.69 -14.57 1.78
C VAL A 2 -12.17 -14.11 0.42
N LEU A 3 -12.91 -14.30 -0.68
CA LEU A 3 -12.41 -13.91 -2.02
C LEU A 3 -12.22 -12.39 -2.15
N LEU A 4 -13.10 -11.60 -1.51
CA LEU A 4 -12.96 -10.15 -1.51
C LEU A 4 -11.71 -9.73 -0.71
N ASP A 5 -11.50 -10.34 0.45
CA ASP A 5 -10.35 -10.05 1.29
C ASP A 5 -9.04 -10.48 0.62
N GLN A 6 -9.03 -11.59 -0.13
CA GLN A 6 -7.91 -11.97 -0.99
C GLN A 6 -7.62 -10.89 -2.03
N ARG A 7 -8.64 -10.38 -2.73
CA ARG A 7 -8.44 -9.31 -3.72
C ARG A 7 -7.89 -8.04 -3.09
N ILE A 8 -8.35 -7.70 -1.89
CA ILE A 8 -7.85 -6.55 -1.13
C ILE A 8 -6.40 -6.78 -0.72
N ARG A 9 -6.06 -7.97 -0.21
CA ARG A 9 -4.67 -8.34 0.11
C ARG A 9 -3.76 -8.16 -1.10
N GLU A 10 -4.19 -8.63 -2.25
CA GLU A 10 -3.40 -8.50 -3.48
C GLU A 10 -3.29 -7.05 -3.96
N GLY A 11 -4.35 -6.25 -3.83
CA GLY A 11 -4.29 -4.81 -4.09
C GLY A 11 -3.34 -4.06 -3.15
N ILE A 12 -3.31 -4.44 -1.87
CA ILE A 12 -2.34 -3.91 -0.89
C ILE A 12 -0.90 -4.26 -1.30
N ILE A 13 -0.65 -5.48 -1.79
CA ILE A 13 0.68 -5.86 -2.28
C ILE A 13 1.08 -5.01 -3.50
N ASP A 14 0.19 -4.84 -4.48
CA ASP A 14 0.45 -4.01 -5.66
C ASP A 14 0.78 -2.57 -5.26
N TYR A 15 0.01 -2.02 -4.31
CA TYR A 15 0.21 -0.68 -3.79
C TYR A 15 1.58 -0.56 -3.11
N PHE A 16 1.96 -1.50 -2.24
CA PHE A 16 3.28 -1.48 -1.60
C PHE A 16 4.43 -1.64 -2.60
N GLU A 17 4.26 -2.46 -3.64
CA GLU A 17 5.25 -2.60 -4.70
C GLU A 17 5.46 -1.28 -5.44
N TRP A 18 4.38 -0.61 -5.83
CA TRP A 18 4.46 0.67 -6.52
C TRP A 18 5.02 1.80 -5.65
N VAL A 19 4.51 1.98 -4.43
CA VAL A 19 4.98 3.03 -3.50
C VAL A 19 6.40 2.74 -3.00
N GLY A 20 6.82 1.48 -2.96
CA GLY A 20 8.16 1.06 -2.56
C GLY A 20 9.26 1.32 -3.62
N ASP A 21 8.90 1.67 -4.86
CA ASP A 21 9.85 1.73 -5.98
C ASP A 21 9.75 3.04 -6.79
N TYR A 22 10.83 3.81 -6.81
CA TYR A 22 10.91 5.06 -7.58
C TYR A 22 10.80 4.88 -9.09
N GLN A 23 11.28 3.76 -9.64
CA GLN A 23 11.15 3.49 -11.07
C GLN A 23 9.70 3.21 -11.45
N LEU A 24 8.95 2.50 -10.59
CA LEU A 24 7.52 2.28 -10.81
C LEU A 24 6.71 3.58 -10.68
N GLN A 25 7.06 4.45 -9.72
CA GLN A 25 6.45 5.78 -9.59
C GLN A 25 6.72 6.65 -10.82
N ARG A 26 7.97 6.70 -11.29
CA ARG A 26 8.35 7.45 -12.52
C ARG A 26 7.67 6.89 -13.75
N LYS A 27 7.60 5.56 -13.87
CA LYS A 27 6.88 4.90 -14.96
C LYS A 27 5.42 5.29 -14.96
N TYR A 28 4.75 5.23 -13.80
CA TYR A 28 3.35 5.66 -13.67
C TYR A 28 3.17 7.13 -14.08
N GLN A 29 4.06 8.04 -13.64
CA GLN A 29 4.02 9.45 -14.03
C GLN A 29 4.16 9.63 -15.55
N ALA A 30 5.00 8.82 -16.21
CA ALA A 30 5.18 8.86 -17.66
C ALA A 30 3.97 8.29 -18.43
N ASP A 31 3.38 7.22 -17.91
CA ASP A 31 2.20 6.58 -18.51
C ASP A 31 0.94 7.45 -18.33
N VAL A 32 0.84 8.22 -17.24
CA VAL A 32 -0.31 9.06 -16.89
C VAL A 32 0.14 10.49 -16.49
N PRO A 33 0.62 11.32 -17.44
CA PRO A 33 1.31 12.58 -17.15
C PRO A 33 0.45 13.69 -16.53
N HIS A 34 -0.88 13.51 -16.52
CA HIS A 34 -1.82 14.46 -15.94
C HIS A 34 -2.14 14.18 -14.46
N VAL A 35 -1.71 13.01 -13.94
CA VAL A 35 -1.86 12.67 -12.52
C VAL A 35 -0.65 13.18 -11.74
N ASN A 36 -0.89 13.72 -10.55
CA ASN A 36 0.17 14.02 -9.60
C ASN A 36 0.47 12.74 -8.80
N VAL A 37 1.59 12.07 -9.10
CA VAL A 37 1.94 10.79 -8.47
C VAL A 37 2.02 10.86 -6.94
N PRO A 38 2.61 11.89 -6.33
CA PRO A 38 2.62 12.00 -4.86
C PRO A 38 1.22 11.99 -4.25
N ASN A 39 0.29 12.77 -4.80
CA ASN A 39 -1.10 12.76 -4.33
C ASN A 39 -1.77 11.41 -4.56
N GLU A 40 -1.53 10.78 -5.71
CA GLU A 40 -2.09 9.47 -6.02
C GLU A 40 -1.59 8.42 -5.02
N ALA A 41 -0.31 8.45 -4.67
CA ALA A 41 0.28 7.52 -3.71
C ALA A 41 -0.30 7.71 -2.31
N ILE A 42 -0.63 8.94 -1.92
CA ILE A 42 -1.34 9.17 -0.65
C ILE A 42 -2.79 8.68 -0.75
N ASN A 43 -3.56 9.15 -1.72
CA ASN A 43 -4.99 8.89 -1.81
C ASN A 43 -5.35 7.42 -2.05
N GLN A 44 -4.62 6.70 -2.92
CA GLN A 44 -4.94 5.31 -3.24
C GLN A 44 -4.80 4.35 -2.05
N TRP A 45 -4.08 4.73 -0.99
CA TRP A 45 -4.03 3.89 0.21
C TRP A 45 -5.40 3.71 0.84
N GLU A 46 -6.22 4.77 0.81
CA GLU A 46 -7.57 4.78 1.39
C GLU A 46 -8.55 3.87 0.62
N ASP A 47 -8.26 3.57 -0.65
CA ASP A 47 -9.05 2.58 -1.41
C ASP A 47 -8.93 1.18 -0.82
N TRP A 48 -7.81 0.89 -0.16
CA TRP A 48 -7.54 -0.41 0.46
C TRP A 48 -7.92 -0.45 1.95
N ILE A 49 -7.78 0.69 2.64
CA ILE A 49 -8.07 0.82 4.07
C ILE A 49 -9.52 1.22 4.31
N ARG A 50 -10.29 0.31 4.92
CA ARG A 50 -11.72 0.52 5.21
C ARG A 50 -11.95 1.45 6.41
N GLY A 51 -11.55 2.72 6.33
CA GLY A 51 -11.79 3.75 7.36
C GLY A 51 -11.24 3.36 8.73
N GLU A 52 -9.95 3.02 8.78
CA GLU A 52 -9.22 2.55 9.98
C GLU A 52 -9.70 1.24 10.60
N ARG A 53 -10.63 0.51 9.95
CA ARG A 53 -11.13 -0.78 10.45
C ARG A 53 -10.13 -1.93 10.20
N PHE A 54 -8.94 -1.82 10.78
CA PHE A 54 -7.88 -2.82 10.66
C PHE A 54 -8.30 -4.20 11.17
N ASP A 55 -9.27 -4.26 12.07
CA ASP A 55 -9.84 -5.49 12.62
C ASP A 55 -10.62 -6.31 11.57
N THR A 56 -10.82 -5.76 10.36
CA THR A 56 -11.39 -6.50 9.23
C THR A 56 -10.35 -7.33 8.47
N TYR A 57 -9.05 -7.08 8.66
CA TYR A 57 -7.97 -7.88 8.09
C TYR A 57 -7.61 -9.00 9.05
N VAL A 58 -8.15 -10.19 8.81
CA VAL A 58 -8.02 -11.33 9.74
C VAL A 58 -7.50 -12.60 9.07
N GLU A 59 -7.09 -13.56 9.89
CA GLU A 59 -6.74 -14.90 9.43
C GLU A 59 -7.97 -15.60 8.81
N PRO A 60 -7.79 -16.49 7.81
CA PRO A 60 -6.52 -16.95 7.27
C PRO A 60 -5.96 -16.10 6.12
N VAL A 61 -6.71 -15.11 5.62
CA VAL A 61 -6.30 -14.29 4.47
C VAL A 61 -5.12 -13.40 4.86
N PHE A 62 -5.22 -12.67 5.97
CA PHE A 62 -4.16 -11.84 6.52
C PHE A 62 -3.57 -12.50 7.76
N SER A 63 -2.31 -12.93 7.67
CA SER A 63 -1.56 -13.43 8.82
C SER A 63 -1.33 -12.31 9.84
N ARG A 64 -1.06 -12.69 11.09
CA ARG A 64 -0.77 -11.71 12.15
C ARG A 64 0.37 -10.75 11.79
N GLN A 65 1.39 -11.23 11.08
CA GLN A 65 2.52 -10.39 10.64
C GLN A 65 2.07 -9.36 9.60
N GLU A 66 1.26 -9.77 8.62
CA GLU A 66 0.70 -8.85 7.62
C GLU A 66 -0.21 -7.79 8.25
N GLN A 67 -1.01 -8.18 9.25
CA GLN A 67 -1.86 -7.23 9.98
C GLN A 67 -1.04 -6.19 10.76
N ILE A 68 0.08 -6.60 11.38
CA ILE A 68 1.01 -5.68 12.04
C ILE A 68 1.64 -4.75 11.00
N ALA A 69 2.12 -5.29 9.88
CA ALA A 69 2.73 -4.52 8.80
C ALA A 69 1.78 -3.47 8.21
N ILE A 70 0.49 -3.80 8.02
CA ILE A 70 -0.53 -2.83 7.57
C ILE A 70 -0.63 -1.66 8.56
N ARG A 71 -0.73 -1.95 9.87
CA ARG A 71 -0.85 -0.92 10.91
C ARG A 71 0.40 -0.05 11.02
N GLU A 72 1.57 -0.66 10.95
CA GLU A 72 2.85 0.06 10.99
C GLU A 72 3.02 0.96 9.76
N PHE A 73 2.69 0.44 8.57
CA PHE A 73 2.68 1.23 7.35
C PHE A 73 1.70 2.39 7.45
N HIS A 74 0.45 2.13 7.85
CA HIS A 74 -0.58 3.17 7.93
C HIS A 74 -0.17 4.30 8.87
N ARG A 75 0.43 4.00 10.03
CA ARG A 75 0.95 5.04 10.93
C ARG A 75 2.01 5.93 10.28
N ILE A 76 2.84 5.36 9.41
CA ILE A 76 3.85 6.13 8.66
C ILE A 76 3.19 6.92 7.53
N TRP A 77 2.27 6.30 6.80
CA TRP A 77 1.49 6.95 5.75
C TRP A 77 0.75 8.17 6.29
N ASP A 78 0.08 8.04 7.44
CA ASP A 78 -0.70 9.10 8.08
C ASP A 78 0.19 10.30 8.44
N ALA A 79 1.32 10.03 9.10
CA ALA A 79 2.32 11.05 9.40
C ALA A 79 2.94 11.68 8.13
N VAL A 80 3.11 10.92 7.04
CA VAL A 80 3.58 11.48 5.77
C VAL A 80 2.51 12.36 5.15
N ALA A 81 1.25 11.92 5.11
CA ALA A 81 0.12 12.66 4.57
C ALA A 81 -0.06 14.01 5.29
N ASP A 82 0.07 14.03 6.62
CA ASP A 82 0.02 15.25 7.43
C ASP A 82 1.19 16.22 7.17
N GLU A 83 2.38 15.69 6.89
CA GLU A 83 3.59 16.47 6.63
C GLU A 83 3.73 16.92 5.16
N MET A 84 2.88 16.41 4.25
CA MET A 84 2.95 16.74 2.83
C MET A 84 2.70 18.23 2.60
N PRO A 85 3.56 18.92 1.84
CA PRO A 85 3.35 20.33 1.53
C PRO A 85 2.01 20.57 0.83
N GLU A 86 1.28 21.60 1.27
CA GLU A 86 0.08 22.06 0.56
C GLU A 86 0.46 22.51 -0.85
N GLY A 87 -0.14 21.87 -1.85
CA GLY A 87 0.13 22.14 -3.27
C GLY A 87 1.01 21.06 -3.89
N TYR A 88 0.40 20.31 -4.81
CA TYR A 88 0.93 19.34 -5.78
C TYR A 88 2.45 19.39 -6.02
N SER A 89 3.25 18.91 -5.06
CA SER A 89 4.69 18.77 -5.24
C SER A 89 4.95 17.80 -6.40
N ARG A 90 5.92 18.10 -7.26
CA ARG A 90 6.27 17.17 -8.34
C ARG A 90 6.99 15.98 -7.73
N LEU A 91 6.82 14.80 -8.33
CA LEU A 91 7.47 13.57 -7.87
C LEU A 91 8.99 13.75 -7.70
N GLU A 92 9.66 14.36 -8.67
CA GLU A 92 11.12 14.56 -8.64
C GLU A 92 11.59 15.52 -7.54
N ASP A 93 10.71 16.41 -7.06
CA ASP A 93 11.05 17.31 -5.93
C ASP A 93 10.99 16.57 -4.59
N LEU A 94 10.25 15.44 -4.53
CA LEU A 94 10.10 14.61 -3.33
C LEU A 94 11.07 13.44 -3.29
N ILE A 95 11.48 12.90 -4.44
CA ILE A 95 12.43 11.78 -4.48
C ILE A 95 13.74 12.18 -3.78
N GLY A 96 14.20 11.32 -2.87
CA GLY A 96 15.40 11.56 -2.05
C GLY A 96 15.19 12.47 -0.84
N THR A 97 14.00 13.06 -0.67
CA THR A 97 13.65 13.72 0.60
C THR A 97 13.44 12.69 1.70
N ALA A 98 13.68 13.10 2.96
CA ALA A 98 13.45 12.22 4.11
C ALA A 98 11.96 11.82 4.24
N LEU A 99 11.05 12.73 3.90
CA LEU A 99 9.61 12.50 3.91
C LEU A 99 9.22 11.37 2.95
N TRP A 100 9.67 11.45 1.69
CA TRP A 100 9.31 10.47 0.67
C TRP A 100 10.05 9.13 0.84
N GLU A 101 11.32 9.15 1.27
CA GLU A 101 12.06 7.93 1.61
C GLU A 101 11.42 7.18 2.78
N ARG A 102 10.82 7.88 3.75
CA ARG A 102 10.13 7.26 4.88
C ARG A 102 8.93 6.45 4.40
N LEU A 103 8.09 7.02 3.52
CA LEU A 103 6.96 6.31 2.92
C LEU A 103 7.43 5.12 2.08
N ARG A 104 8.39 5.34 1.18
CA ARG A 104 8.92 4.30 0.29
C ARG A 104 9.48 3.11 1.08
N LYS A 105 10.31 3.36 2.09
CA LYS A 105 10.90 2.30 2.91
C LYS A 105 9.86 1.56 3.74
N ALA A 106 8.82 2.24 4.23
CA ALA A 106 7.73 1.59 4.93
C ALA A 106 6.96 0.63 4.00
N ALA A 107 6.66 1.08 2.77
CA ALA A 107 6.01 0.23 1.75
C ALA A 107 6.88 -0.99 1.42
N GLU A 108 8.18 -0.80 1.19
CA GLU A 108 9.14 -1.88 0.93
C GLU A 108 9.19 -2.90 2.08
N GLN A 109 9.25 -2.43 3.33
CA GLN A 109 9.25 -3.28 4.52
C GLN A 109 7.94 -4.08 4.65
N ALA A 110 6.79 -3.43 4.47
CA ALA A 110 5.50 -4.09 4.50
C ALA A 110 5.39 -5.14 3.38
N ARG A 111 5.78 -4.80 2.15
CA ARG A 111 5.81 -5.74 1.02
C ARG A 111 6.64 -6.99 1.35
N ASN A 112 7.81 -6.82 1.96
CA ASN A 112 8.67 -7.95 2.34
C ASN A 112 8.00 -8.92 3.33
N ILE A 113 7.04 -8.46 4.13
CA ILE A 113 6.23 -9.35 4.98
C ILE A 113 5.20 -10.13 4.16
N PHE A 114 4.51 -9.48 3.23
CA PHE A 114 3.49 -10.14 2.39
C PHE A 114 4.12 -11.17 1.42
N THR A 115 5.32 -10.89 0.91
CA THR A 115 6.02 -11.80 -0.01
C THR A 115 6.43 -13.12 0.64
N LEU A 116 6.49 -13.21 1.97
CA LEU A 116 6.73 -14.48 2.69
C LEU A 116 5.67 -15.55 2.38
N ARG A 117 4.43 -15.12 2.14
CA ARG A 117 3.33 -16.02 1.74
C ARG A 117 3.04 -15.97 0.24
N GLY A 118 3.68 -15.04 -0.47
CA GLY A 118 3.52 -14.82 -1.90
C GLY A 118 2.15 -14.24 -2.28
N HIS A 119 1.91 -14.23 -3.60
CA HIS A 119 0.64 -13.81 -4.19
C HIS A 119 -0.40 -14.93 -4.15
N PHE A 120 -1.65 -14.53 -3.96
CA PHE A 120 -2.82 -15.37 -4.10
C PHE A 120 -3.52 -15.10 -5.44
N ASP A 121 -4.18 -16.12 -5.98
CA ASP A 121 -5.07 -15.97 -7.13
C ASP A 121 -6.28 -15.12 -6.71
N ARG A 122 -6.50 -14.02 -7.44
CA ARG A 122 -7.59 -13.07 -7.20
C ARG A 122 -8.98 -13.62 -7.54
N ASN A 123 -9.03 -14.76 -8.23
CA ASN A 123 -10.24 -15.35 -8.78
C ASN A 123 -10.53 -16.75 -8.25
N VAL A 124 -9.62 -17.32 -7.46
CA VAL A 124 -9.78 -18.65 -6.86
C VAL A 124 -9.75 -18.53 -5.35
N ILE A 125 -10.76 -19.08 -4.67
CA ILE A 125 -10.80 -19.15 -3.21
C ILE A 125 -9.69 -20.10 -2.75
N GLN A 126 -8.73 -19.59 -1.98
CA GLN A 126 -7.60 -20.37 -1.45
C GLN A 126 -7.78 -20.75 0.02
N PHE A 127 -8.71 -20.10 0.71
CA PHE A 127 -9.05 -20.40 2.09
C PHE A 127 -10.54 -20.70 2.22
N ALA A 128 -10.91 -21.67 3.06
CA ALA A 128 -12.31 -21.88 3.37
C ALA A 128 -12.90 -20.63 4.04
N ASP A 129 -14.17 -20.30 3.73
CA ASP A 129 -14.90 -19.33 4.54
C ASP A 129 -14.94 -19.87 5.98
N GLN A 130 -14.67 -18.98 6.95
CA GLN A 130 -14.81 -19.30 8.37
C GLN A 130 -16.29 -19.14 8.70
N ASP A 131 -16.95 -20.22 9.15
CA ASP A 131 -18.36 -20.24 9.57
C ASP A 131 -18.63 -19.31 10.77
#